data_AF-S9REH3-F1
#
_entry.id   AF-S9REH3-F1
#
_cell.length_a   1.000
_cell.length_b   1.000
_cell.length_c   1.000
_cell.angle_alpha   90.00
_cell.angle_beta   90.00
_cell.angle_gamma   90.00
#
_symmetry.space_group_name_H-M   'P 1'
#
loop_
_entity.id
_entity.type
_entity.pdbx_description
1 polymer ?
#
loop_
_entity_poly.entity_id
_entity_poly.type
_entity_poly.pdbx_seq_one_letter_code
_entity_poly.pdbx_strand_id
1 'polypeptide(L)'
;MKPERTEAAAIARLYGQDPHKVIGWIYHWNTGELTFLWNTGEREVHFIEPNIDRGRFCQSTPSNIKAFAKIEAAKERPILKL
;
A
#
# COMPACT_ATOMS: atom_id res chain seq x y z
N MET A 1 -10.43 11.06 -23.27
CA MET A 1 -10.83 9.75 -22.70
C MET A 1 -9.99 9.52 -21.45
N LYS A 2 -10.59 9.20 -20.30
CA LYS A 2 -9.80 8.81 -19.13
C LYS A 2 -9.33 7.36 -19.34
N PRO A 3 -8.07 7.02 -19.02
CA PRO A 3 -7.63 5.63 -19.14
C PRO A 3 -8.48 4.76 -18.19
N GLU A 4 -8.96 3.64 -18.71
CA GLU A 4 -9.72 2.66 -17.92
C GLU A 4 -8.76 1.73 -17.16
N ARG A 5 -9.20 1.27 -15.98
CA ARG A 5 -8.47 0.30 -15.14
C ARG A 5 -8.61 -1.10 -15.73
N THR A 6 -7.78 -1.42 -16.71
CA THR A 6 -7.83 -2.71 -17.41
C THR A 6 -6.82 -3.71 -16.83
N GLU A 7 -5.68 -3.22 -16.33
CA GLU A 7 -4.57 -4.05 -15.89
C GLU A 7 -3.97 -3.52 -14.59
N ALA A 8 -3.68 -4.43 -13.66
CA ALA A 8 -3.03 -4.12 -12.39
C ALA A 8 -1.87 -5.08 -12.12
N ALA A 9 -0.70 -4.53 -11.80
CA ALA A 9 0.46 -5.30 -11.39
C ALA A 9 0.64 -5.23 -9.88
N ALA A 10 0.86 -6.38 -9.22
CA ALA A 10 1.28 -6.41 -7.83
C ALA A 10 2.73 -5.88 -7.75
N ILE A 11 2.94 -4.79 -7.03
CA ILE A 11 4.25 -4.13 -6.93
C ILE A 11 4.89 -4.23 -5.55
N ALA A 12 4.11 -4.53 -4.51
CA ALA A 12 4.62 -4.78 -3.18
C ALA A 12 3.66 -5.61 -2.33
N ARG A 13 4.22 -6.22 -1.28
CA ARG A 13 3.54 -6.98 -0.24
C ARG A 13 3.45 -6.14 1.02
N LEU A 14 2.35 -6.34 1.76
CA LEU A 14 2.11 -5.76 3.07
C LEU A 14 2.25 -6.86 4.11
N TYR A 15 3.01 -6.61 5.15
CA TYR A 15 3.21 -7.50 6.28
C TYR A 15 2.63 -6.89 7.55
N GLY A 16 1.96 -7.74 8.32
CA GLY A 16 1.42 -7.39 9.63
C GLY A 16 2.47 -7.44 10.71
N GLN A 17 2.06 -7.58 11.97
CA GLN A 17 2.99 -7.66 13.10
C GLN A 17 3.94 -8.87 12.98
N ASP A 18 3.45 -9.97 12.41
CA ASP A 18 4.29 -11.10 12.00
C ASP A 18 4.92 -10.82 10.62
N PRO A 19 6.26 -10.66 10.53
CA PRO A 19 6.96 -10.34 9.29
C PRO A 19 6.95 -11.49 8.27
N HIS A 20 6.52 -12.69 8.66
CA HIS A 20 6.35 -13.81 7.73
C HIS A 20 4.94 -13.86 7.13
N LYS A 21 4.00 -13.10 7.67
CA LYS A 21 2.60 -13.10 7.27
C LYS A 21 2.27 -11.93 6.35
N VAL A 22 2.04 -12.24 5.08
CA VAL A 22 1.49 -11.27 4.11
C VAL A 22 0.02 -11.02 4.42
N ILE A 23 -0.30 -9.80 4.84
CA ILE A 23 -1.67 -9.38 5.15
C ILE A 23 -2.35 -8.67 3.97
N GLY A 24 -1.59 -8.33 2.93
CA GLY A 24 -2.11 -7.72 1.72
C GLY A 24 -1.05 -7.39 0.68
N TRP A 25 -1.48 -6.71 -0.38
CA TRP A 25 -0.70 -6.40 -1.56
C TRP A 25 -1.04 -5.00 -2.05
N ILE A 26 -0.03 -4.33 -2.61
CA ILE A 26 -0.18 -3.05 -3.31
C ILE A 26 -0.15 -3.34 -4.81
N TYR A 27 -1.21 -2.92 -5.48
CA TYR A 27 -1.35 -3.01 -6.93
C TYR A 27 -1.21 -1.64 -7.56
N HIS A 28 -0.51 -1.59 -8.69
CA HIS A 28 -0.40 -0.41 -9.55
C HIS A 28 -1.15 -0.66 -10.85
N TRP A 29 -2.15 0.18 -11.09
CA TRP A 29 -2.94 0.14 -12.31
C TRP A 29 -2.20 0.78 -13.48
N ASN A 30 -2.52 0.35 -14.69
CA ASN A 30 -2.11 1.01 -15.94
C ASN A 30 -2.48 2.51 -15.99
N THR A 31 -3.48 2.94 -15.20
CA THR A 31 -3.89 4.34 -15.05
C THR A 31 -2.95 5.16 -14.15
N GLY A 32 -1.97 4.54 -13.50
CA GLY A 32 -1.10 5.16 -12.50
C GLY A 32 -1.65 5.12 -11.08
N GLU A 33 -2.86 4.58 -10.88
CA GLU A 33 -3.50 4.54 -9.56
C GLU A 33 -3.02 3.36 -8.72
N LEU A 34 -2.99 3.55 -7.40
CA LEU A 34 -2.69 2.48 -6.43
C LEU A 34 -3.95 1.96 -5.75
N THR A 35 -4.01 0.64 -5.58
CA THR A 35 -5.05 -0.02 -4.79
C THR A 35 -4.47 -1.10 -3.89
N PHE A 36 -5.15 -1.36 -2.79
CA PHE A 36 -4.77 -2.37 -1.83
C PHE A 36 -5.71 -3.57 -1.91
N LEU A 37 -5.13 -4.76 -2.02
CA LEU A 37 -5.85 -6.00 -1.80
C LEU A 37 -5.42 -6.56 -0.45
N TRP A 38 -6.39 -6.89 0.40
CA TRP A 38 -6.11 -7.38 1.75
C TRP A 38 -6.50 -8.84 1.83
N ASN A 39 -5.59 -9.65 2.37
CA ASN A 39 -5.77 -11.09 2.47
C ASN A 39 -6.42 -11.49 3.79
N THR A 40 -6.44 -10.57 4.77
CA THR A 40 -6.96 -10.82 6.10
C THR A 40 -7.77 -9.62 6.60
N GLY A 41 -8.43 -9.77 7.75
CA GLY A 41 -9.07 -8.65 8.46
C GLY A 41 -8.08 -7.67 9.08
N GLU A 42 -6.80 -8.04 9.17
CA GLU A 42 -5.71 -7.21 9.70
C GLU A 42 -5.42 -6.04 8.73
N ARG A 43 -5.53 -4.81 9.22
CA ARG A 43 -5.30 -3.58 8.43
C ARG A 43 -4.11 -2.77 8.92
N GLU A 44 -3.40 -3.30 9.90
CA GLU A 44 -2.21 -2.69 10.49
C GLU A 44 -0.97 -3.22 9.76
N VAL A 45 -0.34 -2.35 8.98
CA VAL A 45 0.83 -2.69 8.17
C VAL A 45 2.07 -2.26 8.94
N HIS A 46 2.93 -3.22 9.27
CA HIS A 46 4.21 -2.95 9.91
C HIS A 46 5.35 -2.87 8.91
N PHE A 47 5.30 -3.67 7.84
CA PHE A 47 6.38 -3.74 6.85
C PHE A 47 5.85 -3.85 5.42
N ILE A 48 6.60 -3.29 4.47
CA ILE A 48 6.26 -3.31 3.04
C ILE A 48 7.48 -3.77 2.25
N GLU A 49 7.28 -4.73 1.35
CA GLU A 49 8.36 -5.28 0.54
C GLU A 49 8.00 -5.42 -0.95
N PRO A 50 8.83 -4.90 -1.87
CA PRO A 50 10.01 -4.06 -1.62
C PRO A 50 9.61 -2.73 -0.96
N ASN A 51 10.56 -2.06 -0.27
CA ASN A 51 10.29 -0.72 0.23
C ASN A 51 9.97 0.20 -0.95
N ILE A 52 8.79 0.82 -0.93
CA ILE A 52 8.36 1.72 -1.98
C ILE A 52 8.36 3.15 -1.46
N ASP A 53 9.45 3.85 -1.79
CA ASP A 53 9.64 5.26 -1.47
C ASP A 53 8.70 6.16 -2.27
N ARG A 54 8.33 7.30 -1.64
CA ARG A 54 7.51 8.36 -2.25
C ARG A 54 8.04 8.81 -3.62
N GLY A 55 9.36 8.79 -3.81
CA GLY A 55 10.02 9.21 -5.05
C GLY A 55 9.63 8.37 -6.27
N ARG A 56 9.24 7.09 -6.08
CA ARG A 56 8.84 6.21 -7.19
C ARG A 56 7.42 6.50 -7.71
N PHE A 57 6.61 7.25 -6.97
CA PHE A 57 5.19 7.50 -7.27
C PHE A 57 4.84 8.98 -7.43
N CYS A 58 5.86 9.82 -7.65
CA CYS A 58 5.75 11.28 -7.89
C CYS A 58 4.83 11.65 -9.08
N GLN A 59 4.35 10.68 -9.86
CA GLN A 59 3.20 10.87 -10.76
C GLN A 59 1.89 10.87 -9.94
N SER A 60 1.75 11.88 -9.09
CA SER A 60 0.78 11.94 -8.00
C SER A 60 -0.61 12.30 -8.48
N THR A 61 -1.43 11.28 -8.74
CA THR A 61 -2.89 11.43 -8.66
C THR A 61 -3.31 11.58 -7.18
N PRO A 62 -4.42 12.27 -6.87
CA PRO A 62 -4.93 12.38 -5.49
C PRO A 62 -5.18 11.02 -4.81
N SER A 63 -5.48 9.99 -5.60
CA SER A 63 -5.66 8.61 -5.15
C SER A 63 -4.37 8.02 -4.56
N ASN A 64 -3.22 8.30 -5.17
CA ASN A 64 -1.92 7.80 -4.72
C ASN A 64 -1.49 8.44 -3.39
N ILE A 65 -1.73 9.74 -3.23
CA ILE A 65 -1.40 10.45 -1.98
C ILE A 65 -2.20 9.86 -0.80
N LYS A 66 -3.50 9.58 -0.99
CA LYS A 66 -4.32 8.95 0.06
C LYS A 66 -3.87 7.53 0.38
N ALA A 67 -3.46 6.77 -0.63
CA ALA A 67 -2.90 5.43 -0.44
C ALA A 67 -1.61 5.47 0.39
N PHE A 68 -0.69 6.39 0.08
CA PHE A 68 0.53 6.58 0.84
C PHE A 68 0.28 7.11 2.25
N ALA A 69 -0.62 8.08 2.43
CA ALA A 69 -0.98 8.56 3.77
C ALA A 69 -1.54 7.45 4.65
N LYS A 70 -2.30 6.50 4.08
CA LYS A 70 -2.82 5.34 4.82
C LYS A 70 -1.70 4.36 5.21
N ILE A 71 -0.69 4.19 4.36
CA ILE A 71 0.51 3.40 4.66
C ILE A 71 1.31 4.05 5.80
N GLU A 72 1.60 5.34 5.69
CA GLU A 72 2.40 6.06 6.70
C GLU A 72 1.67 6.11 8.04
N ALA A 73 0.35 6.36 8.04
CA ALA A 73 -0.48 6.31 9.25
C ALA A 73 -0.53 4.91 9.89
N ALA A 74 -0.36 3.83 9.10
CA ALA A 74 -0.24 2.48 9.64
C ALA A 74 1.12 2.23 10.30
N LYS A 75 2.20 2.83 9.78
CA LYS A 75 3.55 2.74 10.35
C LYS A 75 3.71 3.56 11.64
N GLU A 76 3.02 4.70 11.75
CA GLU A 76 3.18 5.66 12.85
C GLU A 76 2.34 5.36 14.09
N ARG A 77 1.54 4.28 14.12
CA ARG A 77 0.84 3.89 15.36
C ARG A 77 1.86 3.44 16.40
N PRO A 78 2.11 4.23 17.46
CA PRO A 78 2.95 3.77 18.54
C PRO A 78 2.18 2.66 19.24
N ILE A 79 2.87 1.56 19.55
CA ILE A 79 2.41 0.59 20.52
C ILE A 79 2.02 1.39 21.77
N LEU A 80 0.72 1.51 22.06
CA LEU A 80 0.29 1.85 23.40
C LEU A 80 0.78 0.70 24.26
N LYS A 81 1.99 0.84 24.81
CA LYS A 81 2.37 0.10 26.00
C LYS A 81 1.33 0.46 27.05
N LEU A 82 0.60 -0.58 27.47
CA LEU A 82 -0.38 -0.62 28.55
C LEU A 82 -0.06 0.34 29.70
#